data_AF-A0A2V9IH99-F1
#
_entry.id   AF-A0A2V9IH99-F1
#
_cell.length_a   1.000
_cell.length_b   1.000
_cell.length_c   1.000
_cell.angle_alpha   90.00
_cell.angle_beta   90.00
_cell.angle_gamma   90.00
#
_symmetry.space_group_name_H-M   'P 1'
#
loop_
_entity.id
_entity.type
_entity.pdbx_description
1 polymer ?
#
loop_
_entity_poly.entity_id
_entity_poly.type
_entity_poly.pdbx_seq_one_letter_code
_entity_poly.pdbx_strand_id
1 'polypeptide(L)'
;MDTLLETNLRGQLRDRRQRLESVISEVGDAADLVRLLQEVDAALDRLEKKSYGLCNVCNLAIEEEFLLANPLVQYCLCELSPEQQRALEDD
;
A
#
# COMPACT_ATOMS: atom_id res chain seq x y z
N MET A 1 15.17 3.55 -4.95
CA MET A 1 14.31 2.82 -5.89
C MET A 1 14.71 3.15 -7.30
N ASP A 2 14.77 2.15 -8.17
CA ASP A 2 15.03 2.33 -9.60
C ASP A 2 13.87 3.11 -10.24
N THR A 3 14.15 4.25 -10.85
CA THR A 3 13.17 5.16 -11.47
C THR A 3 12.32 4.45 -12.54
N LEU A 4 12.86 3.42 -13.20
CA LEU A 4 12.14 2.62 -14.18
C LEU A 4 11.09 1.72 -13.51
N LEU A 5 11.42 1.12 -12.37
CA LEU A 5 10.51 0.29 -11.59
C LEU A 5 9.34 1.12 -11.07
N GLU A 6 9.61 2.32 -10.55
CA GLU A 6 8.59 3.26 -10.08
C GLU A 6 7.65 3.69 -11.21
N THR A 7 8.19 3.98 -12.38
CA THR A 7 7.40 4.38 -13.55
C THR A 7 6.52 3.24 -14.03
N ASN A 8 7.04 2.02 -14.07
CA ASN A 8 6.28 0.84 -14.44
C ASN A 8 5.14 0.55 -13.43
N LEU A 9 5.44 0.58 -12.13
CA LEU A 9 4.46 0.40 -11.07
C LEU A 9 3.35 1.46 -11.11
N ARG A 10 3.70 2.73 -11.32
CA ARG A 10 2.74 3.83 -11.49
C ARG A 10 1.82 3.57 -12.68
N GLY A 11 2.37 3.08 -13.80
CA GLY A 11 1.59 2.68 -14.98
C GLY A 11 0.59 1.57 -14.67
N GLN A 12 1.03 0.52 -13.98
CA GLN A 12 0.17 -0.60 -13.57
C GLN A 12 -0.97 -0.15 -12.64
N LEU A 13 -0.68 0.67 -11.63
CA LEU A 13 -1.68 1.18 -10.70
C LEU A 13 -2.72 2.07 -11.40
N ARG A 14 -2.30 2.91 -12.36
CA ARG A 14 -3.22 3.74 -13.16
C ARG A 14 -4.15 2.91 -14.05
N ASP A 15 -3.63 1.88 -14.70
CA ASP A 15 -4.46 0.97 -15.51
C ASP A 15 -5.49 0.24 -14.63
N ARG A 16 -5.07 -0.25 -13.45
CA ARG A 16 -5.98 -0.89 -12.49
C ARG A 16 -7.05 0.07 -11.98
N ARG A 17 -6.68 1.31 -11.67
CA ARG A 17 -7.59 2.40 -11.26
C ARG A 17 -8.68 2.62 -12.32
N GLN A 18 -8.28 2.78 -13.58
CA GLN A 18 -9.22 3.05 -14.67
C GLN A 18 -10.21 1.89 -14.89
N ARG A 19 -9.75 0.64 -14.76
CA ARG A 19 -10.64 -0.53 -14.82
C ARG A 19 -11.63 -0.55 -13.67
N LEU A 20 -11.19 -0.27 -12.44
CA LEU A 20 -12.06 -0.22 -11.28
C LEU A 20 -13.12 0.88 -11.41
N GLU A 21 -12.73 2.08 -11.86
CA GLU A 21 -13.67 3.18 -12.11
C GLU A 21 -14.75 2.81 -13.12
N SER A 22 -14.36 2.15 -14.24
CA SER A 22 -15.31 1.68 -15.25
C SER A 22 -16.33 0.72 -14.63
N VAL A 23 -15.89 -0.29 -13.88
CA VAL A 23 -16.80 -1.29 -13.28
C VAL A 23 -17.68 -0.67 -12.20
N ILE A 24 -17.15 0.21 -11.35
CA ILE A 24 -17.93 0.91 -10.32
C ILE A 24 -19.04 1.75 -10.97
N SER A 25 -18.74 2.43 -12.08
CA SER A 25 -19.73 3.23 -12.81
C SER A 25 -20.86 2.40 -13.41
N GLU A 26 -20.61 1.13 -13.75
CA GLU A 26 -21.60 0.20 -14.31
C GLU A 26 -22.43 -0.52 -13.24
N VAL A 27 -21.81 -0.87 -12.10
CA VAL A 27 -22.43 -1.72 -11.07
C VAL A 27 -23.15 -0.91 -9.99
N GLY A 28 -22.78 0.36 -9.77
CA GLY A 28 -23.51 1.33 -8.93
C GLY A 28 -23.46 1.09 -7.41
N ASP A 29 -23.44 -0.16 -6.96
CA ASP A 29 -23.36 -0.55 -5.54
C ASP A 29 -22.24 -1.57 -5.33
N ALA A 30 -21.01 -1.06 -5.28
CA ALA A 30 -19.81 -1.87 -5.14
C ALA A 30 -18.86 -1.26 -4.09
N ALA A 31 -19.32 -1.18 -2.84
CA ALA A 31 -18.56 -0.64 -1.71
C ALA A 31 -17.13 -1.23 -1.60
N ASP A 32 -16.98 -2.53 -1.86
CA ASP A 32 -15.68 -3.20 -1.88
C ASP A 32 -14.77 -2.72 -3.02
N LEU A 33 -15.32 -2.47 -4.21
CA LEU A 33 -14.57 -1.93 -5.33
C LEU A 33 -14.18 -0.47 -5.08
N VAL A 34 -15.06 0.32 -4.46
CA VAL A 34 -14.76 1.70 -4.06
C VAL A 34 -13.64 1.74 -3.03
N ARG A 35 -13.66 0.84 -2.03
CA ARG A 35 -12.57 0.71 -1.06
C ARG A 35 -11.25 0.33 -1.74
N LEU A 36 -11.29 -0.64 -2.66
CA LEU A 36 -10.11 -1.03 -3.43
C LEU A 36 -9.57 0.12 -4.30
N LEU A 37 -10.45 0.93 -4.89
CA LEU A 37 -10.07 2.12 -5.65
C LEU A 37 -9.37 3.15 -4.76
N GLN A 38 -9.88 3.40 -3.56
CA GLN A 38 -9.25 4.29 -2.58
C GLN A 38 -7.86 3.78 -2.16
N GLU A 39 -7.68 2.47 -2.00
CA GLU A 39 -6.38 1.86 -1.70
C GLU A 39 -5.38 2.08 -2.86
N VAL A 40 -5.83 1.95 -4.11
CA VAL A 40 -5.02 2.23 -5.30
C VAL A 40 -4.65 3.70 -5.42
N ASP A 41 -5.60 4.60 -5.18
CA ASP A 41 -5.37 6.05 -5.18
C ASP A 41 -4.37 6.46 -4.09
N ALA A 42 -4.50 5.90 -2.89
CA ALA A 42 -3.54 6.13 -1.80
C ALA A 42 -2.13 5.66 -2.16
N ALA A 43 -1.99 4.54 -2.88
CA ALA A 43 -0.69 4.06 -3.35
C ALA A 43 -0.08 5.00 -4.41
N LEU A 44 -0.89 5.51 -5.34
CA LEU A 44 -0.47 6.49 -6.34
C LEU A 44 -0.01 7.80 -5.70
N ASP A 45 -0.76 8.32 -4.74
CA ASP A 45 -0.41 9.52 -3.97
C ASP A 45 0.96 9.39 -3.29
N ARG A 46 1.27 8.21 -2.74
CA ARG A 46 2.57 7.95 -2.12
C ARG A 46 3.70 7.90 -3.12
N LEU A 47 3.46 7.35 -4.31
CA LEU A 47 4.43 7.39 -5.41
C LEU A 47 4.72 8.82 -5.86
N GLU A 48 3.72 9.71 -5.85
CA GLU A 48 3.92 11.13 -6.16
C GLU A 48 4.67 11.87 -5.06
N LYS A 49 4.36 11.57 -3.79
CA LYS A 49 5.02 12.15 -2.61
C LYS A 49 6.40 11.55 -2.31
N LYS A 50 6.86 10.57 -3.10
CA LYS A 50 8.09 9.79 -2.84
C LYS A 50 8.10 9.12 -1.45
N SER A 51 6.92 8.84 -0.91
CA SER A 51 6.71 8.16 0.37
C SER A 51 6.20 6.73 0.17
N TYR A 52 6.30 6.19 -1.05
CA TYR A 52 5.92 4.83 -1.34
C TYR A 52 6.85 3.85 -0.65
N GLY A 53 6.28 2.81 -0.04
CA GLY A 53 7.03 1.88 0.81
C GLY A 53 7.37 2.43 2.20
N LEU A 54 6.74 3.51 2.66
CA LEU A 54 6.83 3.95 4.05
C LEU A 54 5.53 3.60 4.80
N CYS A 55 5.68 3.13 6.04
CA CYS A 55 4.56 2.85 6.93
C CYS A 55 3.92 4.16 7.41
N ASN A 56 2.59 4.28 7.32
CA ASN A 56 1.88 5.48 7.76
C ASN A 56 1.94 5.74 9.29
N VAL A 57 2.34 4.74 10.09
CA VAL A 57 2.38 4.82 11.56
C VAL A 57 3.78 5.16 12.05
N CYS A 58 4.77 4.33 11.70
CA CYS A 58 6.14 4.50 12.17
C CYS A 58 7.03 5.30 11.20
N ASN A 59 6.56 5.62 10.00
CA ASN A 59 7.33 6.24 8.91
C ASN A 59 8.63 5.49 8.54
N LEU A 60 8.74 4.22 8.93
CA LEU A 60 9.84 3.35 8.53
C LEU A 60 9.56 2.72 7.17
N ALA A 61 10.62 2.27 6.51
CA ALA A 61 10.50 1.49 5.28
C ALA A 61 9.74 0.19 5.56
N ILE A 62 8.74 -0.08 4.71
CA ILE A 62 8.07 -1.37 4.62
C ILE A 62 9.01 -2.29 3.85
N GLU A 63 9.21 -3.48 4.38
CA GLU A 63 10.02 -4.53 3.78
C GLU A 63 9.60 -4.80 2.31
N GLU A 64 10.59 -4.90 1.43
CA GLU A 64 10.37 -5.00 -0.03
C GLU A 64 9.56 -6.25 -0.39
N GLU A 65 9.72 -7.36 0.33
CA GLU A 65 8.95 -8.59 0.13
C GLU A 65 7.44 -8.38 0.30
N PHE A 66 7.03 -7.51 1.23
CA PHE A 66 5.62 -7.18 1.43
C PHE A 66 5.10 -6.26 0.34
N LEU A 67 5.92 -5.33 -0.14
CA LEU A 67 5.57 -4.45 -1.26
C LEU A 67 5.45 -5.25 -2.57
N LEU A 68 6.31 -6.25 -2.77
CA LEU A 68 6.27 -7.15 -3.91
C LEU A 68 5.04 -8.07 -3.86
N ALA A 69 4.71 -8.60 -2.68
CA ALA A 69 3.52 -9.44 -2.49
C ALA A 69 2.21 -8.63 -2.57
N ASN A 70 2.19 -7.42 -1.99
CA ASN A 70 1.06 -6.52 -1.99
C ASN A 70 1.50 -5.05 -2.17
N PRO A 71 1.42 -4.50 -3.40
CA PRO A 71 1.82 -3.13 -3.68
C PRO A 71 0.91 -2.06 -3.04
N LEU A 72 -0.22 -2.46 -2.44
CA LEU A 72 -1.15 -1.56 -1.74
C LEU A 72 -0.91 -1.52 -0.22
N VAL A 73 0.10 -2.24 0.29
CA VAL A 73 0.40 -2.27 1.73
C VAL A 73 0.71 -0.86 2.25
N GLN A 74 0.11 -0.52 3.39
CA GLN A 74 0.19 0.82 3.99
C GLN A 74 0.84 0.84 5.37
N TYR A 75 0.96 -0.34 5.96
CA TYR A 75 1.43 -0.57 7.32
C TYR A 75 2.46 -1.69 7.26
N CYS A 76 3.60 -1.50 7.92
CA CYS A 76 4.51 -2.60 8.16
C CYS A 76 3.95 -3.52 9.24
N LEU A 77 4.39 -4.78 9.28
CA LEU A 77 4.13 -5.70 10.39
C LEU A 77 4.98 -5.39 11.63
N CYS A 78 5.36 -4.14 11.83
CA CYS A 78 6.17 -3.70 12.96
C CYS A 78 5.32 -3.66 14.24
N GLU A 79 4.90 -4.82 14.75
CA GLU A 79 4.31 -4.93 16.09
C GLU A 79 5.04 -6.01 16.89
N LEU A 80 6.18 -5.60 17.42
CA LEU A 80 6.53 -5.86 18.81
C LEU A 80 7.18 -4.56 19.28
N SER A 81 6.44 -3.76 20.06
CA SER A 81 7.08 -2.67 20.80
C SER A 81 8.18 -3.26 21.69
N PRO A 82 9.27 -2.53 21.99
CA PRO A 82 10.31 -3.00 22.90
C PRO A 82 9.74 -3.47 24.26
N GLU A 83 8.62 -2.89 24.68
CA GLU A 83 7.88 -3.28 25.88
C GLU A 83 7.21 -4.65 25.74
N GLN A 84 6.60 -4.95 24.58
CA GLN A 84 6.06 -6.29 24.28
C GLN A 84 7.15 -7.33 24.03
N GLN A 85 8.32 -6.93 23.52
CA GLN A 85 9.50 -7.80 23.39
C GLN A 85 10.04 -8.21 24.77
N ARG A 86 10.22 -7.26 25.69
CA ARG A 86 10.66 -7.56 27.07
C ARG A 86 9.67 -8.45 27.82
N ALA A 87 8.38 -8.25 27.60
CA ALA A 87 7.35 -9.10 28.20
C ALA A 87 7.39 -10.57 27.73
N LEU A 88 8.08 -10.88 26.62
CA LEU A 88 8.32 -12.23 26.12
C LEU A 88 9.68 -12.81 26.56
N GLU A 89 10.63 -11.97 26.97
CA GLU A 89 11.96 -12.40 27.44
C GLU A 89 11.98 -12.81 28.92
N ASP A 90 10.93 -12.47 29.68
CA ASP A 90 10.76 -12.77 31.10
C ASP A 90 10.00 -14.10 31.39
N ASP A 91 9.75 -14.95 30.38
CA ASP A 91 9.21 -16.33 30.52
C ASP A 91 10.30 -17.39 30.27
#